data_AF-A0A9P1PWR1-F1
#
_entry.id   AF-A0A9P1PWR1-F1
#
_cell.length_a   1.000
_cell.length_b   1.000
_cell.length_c   1.000
_cell.angle_alpha   90.00
_cell.angle_beta   90.00
_cell.angle_gamma   90.00
#
_symmetry.space_group_name_H-M   'P 1'
#
loop_
_entity.id
_entity.type
_entity.pdbx_description
1 polymer ?
#
loop_
_entity_poly.entity_id
_entity_poly.type
_entity_poly.pdbx_seq_one_letter_code
_entity_poly.pdbx_strand_id
1 'polypeptide(L)'
;MTGNPKGVLSDKKDVERIRQRLYVIDSAETLDEIAAFSHYKLHPLTGNRKGTYSITVRANWRITFEFTDGDAYILDLEDYH
;
A
#
# COMPACT_ATOMS: atom_id res chain seq x y z
N MET A 1 11.53 -5.89 -26.64
CA MET A 1 10.26 -6.38 -26.06
C MET A 1 10.55 -7.60 -25.20
N THR A 2 9.68 -7.87 -24.22
CA THR A 2 9.74 -8.92 -23.18
C THR A 2 10.55 -8.58 -21.92
N GLY A 3 10.06 -7.57 -21.18
CA GLY A 3 10.27 -7.51 -19.73
C GLY A 3 9.53 -8.69 -19.08
N ASN A 4 10.30 -9.54 -18.41
CA ASN A 4 9.84 -10.76 -17.75
C ASN A 4 8.91 -10.37 -16.58
N PRO A 5 7.66 -10.84 -16.46
CA PRO A 5 6.77 -10.46 -15.35
C PRO A 5 7.21 -11.18 -14.07
N LYS A 6 8.31 -10.71 -13.47
CA LYS A 6 8.78 -11.15 -12.15
C LYS A 6 7.79 -10.66 -11.10
N GLY A 7 6.75 -11.45 -10.82
CA GLY A 7 6.05 -11.36 -9.54
C GLY A 7 4.61 -10.85 -9.59
N VAL A 8 3.78 -11.43 -10.46
CA VAL A 8 2.32 -11.38 -10.31
C VAL A 8 1.92 -11.78 -8.88
N LEU A 9 1.09 -10.98 -8.22
CA LEU A 9 0.47 -11.33 -6.94
C LEU A 9 -0.48 -12.51 -7.19
N SER A 10 -0.04 -13.70 -6.85
CA SER A 10 -0.75 -14.93 -7.23
C SER A 10 -0.68 -16.03 -6.18
N ASP A 11 0.21 -15.92 -5.20
CA ASP A 11 0.34 -16.90 -4.13
C ASP A 11 -0.49 -16.51 -2.90
N LYS A 12 -0.90 -17.53 -2.13
CA LYS A 12 -1.66 -17.37 -0.88
C LYS A 12 -0.98 -16.39 0.09
N LYS A 13 0.35 -16.40 0.16
CA LYS A 13 1.11 -15.47 1.03
C LYS A 13 0.93 -14.01 0.64
N ASP A 14 0.72 -13.72 -0.64
CA ASP A 14 0.47 -12.35 -1.10
C ASP A 14 -0.91 -11.87 -0.69
N VAL A 15 -1.92 -12.73 -0.81
CA VAL A 15 -3.28 -12.46 -0.33
C VAL A 15 -3.28 -12.18 1.18
N GLU A 16 -2.56 -12.99 1.96
CA GLU A 16 -2.43 -12.76 3.41
C GLU A 16 -1.74 -11.42 3.73
N ARG A 17 -0.67 -11.07 3.01
CA ARG A 17 0.02 -9.77 3.17
C ARG A 17 -0.88 -8.58 2.87
N ILE A 18 -1.70 -8.68 1.82
CA ILE A 18 -2.65 -7.64 1.44
C ILE A 18 -3.72 -7.51 2.52
N ARG A 19 -4.32 -8.62 2.95
CA ARG A 19 -5.34 -8.61 4.02
C ARG A 19 -4.84 -8.00 5.32
N GLN A 20 -3.62 -8.32 5.74
CA GLN A 20 -3.02 -7.73 6.93
C GLN A 20 -2.86 -6.21 6.81
N ARG A 21 -2.46 -5.73 5.63
CA ARG A 21 -2.32 -4.30 5.36
C ARG A 21 -3.64 -3.57 5.33
N LEU A 22 -4.64 -4.14 4.67
CA LEU A 22 -5.99 -3.60 4.63
C LEU A 22 -6.57 -3.51 6.05
N TYR A 23 -6.39 -4.55 6.87
CA TYR A 23 -6.83 -4.53 8.27
C TYR A 23 -6.18 -3.40 9.07
N VAL A 24 -4.86 -3.21 8.93
CA VAL A 24 -4.15 -2.11 9.61
C VAL A 24 -4.62 -0.75 9.13
N ILE A 25 -4.80 -0.56 7.82
CA ILE A 25 -5.31 0.71 7.26
C ILE A 25 -6.72 1.00 7.77
N ASP A 26 -7.60 0.00 7.76
CA ASP A 26 -9.00 0.10 8.19
C ASP A 26 -9.17 0.36 9.70
N SER A 27 -8.22 -0.09 10.50
CA SER A 27 -8.26 0.07 11.97
C SER A 27 -7.54 1.32 12.47
N ALA A 28 -6.79 2.02 11.62
CA ALA A 28 -5.93 3.12 12.05
C ALA A 28 -6.71 4.43 12.14
N GLU A 29 -6.59 5.13 13.26
CA GLU A 29 -7.17 6.49 13.40
C GLU A 29 -6.19 7.56 12.88
N THR A 30 -4.91 7.22 12.79
CA THR A 30 -3.85 8.14 12.34
C THR A 30 -2.84 7.46 11.41
N LEU A 31 -2.17 8.26 10.58
CA LEU A 31 -1.08 7.78 9.73
C LEU A 31 0.13 7.29 10.55
N ASP A 32 0.33 7.81 11.76
CA ASP A 32 1.42 7.39 12.64
C ASP A 32 1.26 5.94 13.11
N GLU A 33 0.03 5.46 13.29
CA GLU A 33 -0.26 4.05 13.61
C GLU A 33 0.11 3.12 12.45
N ILE A 34 -0.16 3.55 11.21
CA ILE A 34 0.29 2.83 10.01
C ILE A 34 1.82 2.91 9.88
N ALA A 35 2.41 4.07 10.18
CA ALA A 35 3.85 4.31 10.11
C ALA A 35 4.66 3.50 11.14
N ALA A 36 4.05 3.13 12.27
CA ALA A 36 4.66 2.28 13.28
C ALA A 36 5.13 0.93 12.69
N PHE A 37 4.48 0.46 11.62
CA PHE A 37 4.92 -0.68 10.85
C PHE A 37 6.02 -0.28 9.87
N SER A 38 7.27 -0.20 10.34
CA SER A 38 8.43 0.23 9.53
C SER A 38 8.58 -0.49 8.18
N HIS A 39 8.19 -1.78 8.12
CA HIS A 39 8.22 -2.58 6.90
C HIS A 39 7.15 -2.20 5.86
N TYR A 40 6.14 -1.42 6.23
CA TYR A 40 5.17 -0.83 5.29
C TYR A 40 5.78 0.31 4.50
N LYS A 41 6.85 0.95 4.99
CA LYS A 41 7.52 2.06 4.30
C LYS A 41 6.52 3.13 3.85
N LEU A 42 5.63 3.52 4.77
CA LEU A 42 4.62 4.55 4.51
C LEU A 42 5.31 5.84 4.07
N HIS A 43 4.85 6.40 2.95
CA HIS A 43 5.30 7.72 2.49
C HIS A 43 4.19 8.39 1.68
N PRO A 44 4.10 9.74 1.74
CA PRO A 44 3.20 10.49 0.89
C PRO A 44 3.69 10.47 -0.56
N LEU A 45 2.75 10.42 -1.49
CA LEU A 45 3.01 10.64 -2.91
C LEU A 45 3.08 12.14 -3.23
N THR A 46 3.78 12.48 -4.30
CA THR A 46 4.06 13.86 -4.70
C THR A 46 3.44 14.20 -6.06
N GLY A 47 3.51 15.47 -6.45
CA GLY A 47 2.95 15.94 -7.72
C GLY A 47 1.42 15.83 -7.77
N ASN A 48 0.89 15.24 -8.84
CA ASN A 48 -0.55 15.11 -9.08
C ASN A 48 -1.27 14.16 -8.10
N ARG A 49 -0.52 13.44 -7.26
CA ARG A 49 -1.04 12.50 -6.26
C ARG A 49 -0.83 12.99 -4.82
N LYS A 50 -0.63 14.29 -4.65
CA LYS A 50 -0.50 14.89 -3.31
C LYS A 50 -1.80 14.65 -2.53
N GLY A 51 -1.68 14.14 -1.31
CA GLY A 51 -2.80 13.71 -0.47
C GLY A 51 -3.01 12.19 -0.47
N THR A 52 -2.36 11.48 -1.38
CA THR A 52 -2.30 10.01 -1.39
C THR A 52 -1.03 9.53 -0.68
N TYR A 53 -1.12 8.37 -0.06
CA TYR A 53 -0.05 7.67 0.62
C TYR A 53 0.19 6.31 -0.04
N SER A 54 1.39 5.77 0.16
CA SER A 54 1.78 4.47 -0.38
C SER A 54 2.44 3.61 0.69
N ILE A 55 2.02 2.34 0.76
CA ILE A 55 2.68 1.30 1.57
C ILE A 55 3.12 0.12 0.71
N THR A 56 4.21 -0.53 1.12
CA THR A 56 4.80 -1.68 0.43
C THR A 56 4.08 -2.98 0.77
N VAL A 57 3.59 -3.68 -0.25
CA VAL A 57 3.09 -5.06 -0.14
C VAL A 57 4.25 -6.06 -0.25
N ARG A 58 4.90 -6.10 -1.41
CA ARG A 58 6.05 -6.96 -1.71
C ARG A 58 6.78 -6.46 -2.96
N ALA A 59 8.11 -6.41 -2.92
CA ALA A 59 8.93 -5.95 -4.05
C ALA A 59 8.43 -4.58 -4.57
N ASN A 60 7.87 -4.52 -5.78
CA ASN A 60 7.36 -3.30 -6.40
C ASN A 60 5.87 -3.05 -6.14
N TRP A 61 5.15 -4.00 -5.55
CA TRP A 61 3.73 -3.85 -5.26
C TRP A 61 3.48 -2.88 -4.10
N ARG A 62 2.57 -1.94 -4.33
CA ARG A 62 2.15 -0.90 -3.39
C ARG A 62 0.63 -0.93 -3.22
N ILE A 63 0.16 -0.68 -2.00
CA ILE A 63 -1.20 -0.19 -1.79
C ILE A 63 -1.11 1.31 -1.69
N THR A 64 -1.94 2.01 -2.46
CA THR A 64 -2.09 3.47 -2.39
C THR A 64 -3.46 3.83 -1.87
N PHE A 65 -3.57 4.91 -1.11
CA PHE A 65 -4.82 5.36 -0.50
C PHE A 65 -4.75 6.84 -0.12
N GLU A 66 -5.88 7.53 -0.15
CA GLU A 66 -6.05 8.81 0.54
C GLU A 66 -6.43 8.53 2.00
N PHE A 67 -6.02 9.41 2.92
CA PHE A 67 -6.32 9.25 4.34
C PHE A 67 -6.80 10.56 4.94
N THR A 68 -8.04 10.59 5.44
CA THR A 68 -8.66 11.78 6.01
C THR A 68 -9.52 11.37 7.21
N ASP A 69 -9.35 12.05 8.34
CA ASP A 69 -10.16 11.87 9.55
C ASP A 69 -10.27 10.42 10.07
N GLY A 70 -9.20 9.63 9.93
CA GLY A 70 -9.16 8.23 10.36
C GLY A 70 -9.68 7.23 9.33
N ASP A 71 -10.14 7.71 8.17
CA ASP A 71 -10.68 6.87 7.11
C ASP A 71 -9.74 6.83 5.89
N ALA A 72 -9.64 5.65 5.29
CA ALA A 72 -8.91 5.44 4.05
C ALA A 72 -9.86 5.40 2.83
N TYR A 73 -9.50 6.13 1.78
CA TYR A 73 -10.28 6.27 0.56
C TYR A 73 -9.45 5.90 -0.67
N ILE A 74 -10.14 5.53 -1.76
CA ILE A 74 -9.54 5.28 -3.09
C ILE A 74 -8.37 4.29 -2.99
N LEU A 75 -8.60 3.15 -2.35
CA LEU A 75 -7.57 2.12 -2.21
C LEU A 75 -7.29 1.47 -3.57
N ASP A 76 -6.03 1.49 -3.99
CA ASP A 76 -5.57 0.83 -5.21
C ASP A 76 -4.33 -0.04 -4.95
N LEU A 77 -4.14 -1.05 -5.79
CA LEU A 77 -3.01 -1.99 -5.72
C LEU A 77 -2.17 -1.89 -6.99
N GLU A 78 -1.01 -1.25 -6.88
CA GLU A 78 -0.18 -0.83 -8.01
C GLU A 78 1.12 -1.62 -8.07
N ASP A 79 1.58 -1.99 -9.27
CA ASP A 79 2.95 -2.44 -9.51
C ASP A 79 3.80 -1.25 -9.94
N TYR A 80 4.76 -0.86 -9.10
CA TYR A 80 5.74 0.18 -9.44
C TYR A 80 6.83 -0.45 -10.33
N HIS A 81 6.52 -0.66 -11.61
CA HIS A 81 7.45 -1.14 -12.64
C HIS A 81 7.44 -0.23 -13.87
#